data_AF-A0A941YXU6-F1
#
_entry.id   AF-A0A941YXU6-F1
#
_cell.length_a   1.000
_cell.length_b   1.000
_cell.length_c   1.000
_cell.angle_alpha   90.00
_cell.angle_beta   90.00
_cell.angle_gamma   90.00
#
_symmetry.space_group_name_H-M   'P 1'
#
loop_
_entity.id
_entity.type
_entity.pdbx_description
1 polymer ?
#
loop_
_entity_poly.entity_id
_entity_poly.type
_entity_poly.pdbx_seq_one_letter_code
_entity_poly.pdbx_strand_id
1 'polypeptide(L)'
;MRWEIAQVLGLCAAAACLVLCMLAVRPRAGAGGAFPLRGHEWLGWAALGAALVHVALLLVVDHGVLEHLEATAPRYELAGMLALLALLFLTVPAGTAIRGRLWSQHRNFQAAHVTAACVLVLTVAIHVVTTDRYVHRRAHWVAYALLSGIVLLGLLRGRARRAPLRGRPGWIDGLAFGRHSRLVLAVVLASLGALVALMRADTTLAMREPFLRRSERLYVNFPHDKHRAVNCVLCHHNFADRTGADSCVSCHRSARADLRVGVEARFHDFCLDCHRDPPAYLNGHGPVTGCNTCHAAP
;
A
#
# COMPACT_ATOMS: atom_id res chain seq x y z
N MET A 1 -7.47 -13.68 16.49
CA MET A 1 -6.31 -13.03 17.16
C MET A 1 -5.06 -12.97 16.28
N ARG A 2 -4.54 -14.08 15.74
CA ARG A 2 -3.30 -14.07 14.91
C ARG A 2 -3.36 -13.14 13.70
N TRP A 3 -4.52 -13.08 13.06
CA TRP A 3 -4.78 -12.18 11.93
C TRP A 3 -4.59 -10.70 12.31
N GLU A 4 -5.14 -10.25 13.45
CA GLU A 4 -4.94 -8.87 13.94
C GLU A 4 -3.47 -8.56 14.24
N ILE A 5 -2.74 -9.52 14.83
CA ILE A 5 -1.32 -9.36 15.13
C ILE A 5 -0.54 -9.12 13.83
N ALA A 6 -0.82 -9.90 12.78
CA ALA A 6 -0.20 -9.71 11.48
C ALA A 6 -0.44 -8.28 10.98
N GLN A 7 -1.66 -7.77 11.06
CA GLN A 7 -1.96 -6.41 10.61
C GLN A 7 -1.29 -5.31 11.40
N VAL A 8 -1.28 -5.42 12.73
CA VAL A 8 -0.59 -4.46 13.60
C VAL A 8 0.89 -4.40 13.23
N LEU A 9 1.53 -5.54 12.98
CA LEU A 9 2.91 -5.59 12.51
C LEU A 9 3.09 -4.91 11.14
N GLY A 10 2.16 -5.10 10.20
CA GLY A 10 2.16 -4.42 8.91
C GLY A 10 2.07 -2.90 9.05
N LEU A 11 1.17 -2.40 9.91
CA LEU A 11 1.04 -0.97 10.21
C LEU A 11 2.29 -0.40 10.90
N CYS A 12 2.87 -1.13 11.85
CA CYS A 12 4.12 -0.75 12.49
C CYS A 12 5.27 -0.65 11.48
N ALA A 13 5.38 -1.62 10.56
CA ALA A 13 6.38 -1.60 9.49
C ALA A 13 6.17 -0.40 8.56
N ALA A 14 4.93 -0.13 8.14
CA ALA A 14 4.59 1.02 7.29
C ALA A 14 4.94 2.35 7.98
N ALA A 15 4.55 2.53 9.24
CA ALA A 15 4.88 3.71 10.02
C ALA A 15 6.39 3.90 10.18
N ALA A 16 7.13 2.83 10.50
CA ALA A 16 8.59 2.87 10.59
C ALA A 16 9.25 3.27 9.27
N CYS A 17 8.75 2.79 8.12
CA CYS A 17 9.24 3.19 6.80
C CYS A 17 9.05 4.69 6.53
N LEU A 18 7.87 5.24 6.85
CA LEU A 18 7.59 6.68 6.69
C LEU A 18 8.49 7.52 7.60
N VAL A 19 8.67 7.09 8.86
CA VAL A 19 9.57 7.76 9.82
C VAL A 19 11.02 7.73 9.32
N LEU A 20 11.53 6.58 8.86
CA LEU A 20 12.87 6.43 8.31
C LEU A 20 13.14 7.42 7.16
N CYS A 21 12.17 7.62 6.27
CA CYS A 21 12.29 8.56 5.16
C CYS A 21 12.36 10.03 5.64
N MET A 22 11.78 10.34 6.79
CA MET A 22 11.81 11.69 7.38
C MET A 22 13.07 11.96 8.21
N LEU A 23 13.67 10.94 8.82
CA LEU A 23 14.85 11.08 9.67
C LEU A 23 16.09 11.48 8.86
N ALA A 24 16.71 12.61 9.22
CA ALA A 24 17.92 13.09 8.56
C ALA A 24 19.15 12.38 9.12
N VAL A 25 19.80 11.49 8.36
CA VAL A 25 21.08 10.90 8.79
C VAL A 25 22.26 11.89 8.69
N ARG A 26 22.08 13.00 7.95
CA ARG A 26 23.07 14.08 7.85
C ARG A 26 22.45 15.42 8.24
N PRO A 27 23.23 16.36 8.80
CA PRO A 27 22.72 17.68 9.15
C PRO A 27 22.08 18.35 7.93
N ARG A 28 20.83 18.79 8.10
CA ARG A 28 20.09 19.57 7.09
C ARG A 28 20.25 21.06 7.39
N ALA A 29 20.07 21.92 6.39
CA ALA A 29 20.00 23.36 6.63
C ALA A 29 18.77 23.65 7.48
N GLY A 30 18.96 24.27 8.64
CA GLY A 30 17.85 24.70 9.50
C GLY A 30 17.12 23.58 10.27
N ALA A 31 17.59 22.33 10.27
CA ALA A 31 17.03 21.28 11.12
C ALA A 31 17.96 20.98 12.31
N GLY A 32 17.40 20.91 13.52
CA GLY A 32 18.14 20.56 14.74
C GLY A 32 18.59 19.10 14.71
N GLY A 33 19.91 18.88 14.64
CA GLY A 33 20.55 17.57 14.81
C GLY A 33 20.47 16.62 13.60
N ALA A 34 21.48 15.76 13.47
CA ALA A 34 21.43 14.59 12.59
C ALA A 34 21.06 13.36 13.42
N PHE A 35 20.16 12.53 12.92
CA PHE A 35 19.84 11.24 13.51
C PHE A 35 21.03 10.30 13.35
N PRO A 36 21.43 9.57 14.41
CA PRO A 36 22.59 8.68 14.34
C PRO A 36 22.38 7.61 13.28
N LEU A 37 23.42 7.39 12.45
CA LEU A 37 23.41 6.38 11.39
C LEU A 37 23.04 4.98 11.91
N ARG A 38 23.62 4.57 13.05
CA ARG A 38 23.32 3.28 13.68
C ARG A 38 21.84 3.16 14.09
N GLY A 39 21.21 4.25 14.51
CA GLY A 39 19.78 4.28 14.81
C GLY A 39 18.94 4.09 13.55
N HIS A 40 19.33 4.73 12.44
CA HIS A 40 18.63 4.59 11.15
C HIS A 40 18.75 3.16 10.61
N GLU A 41 19.94 2.56 10.72
CA GLU A 41 20.18 1.16 10.35
C GLU A 41 19.33 0.20 11.20
N TRP A 42 19.33 0.35 12.53
CA TRP A 42 18.55 -0.51 13.41
C TRP A 42 17.04 -0.41 13.14
N LEU A 43 16.53 0.82 12.99
CA LEU A 43 15.12 1.04 12.66
C LEU A 43 14.77 0.46 11.27
N GLY A 44 15.68 0.52 10.30
CA GLY A 44 15.53 -0.16 9.00
C GLY A 44 15.39 -1.68 9.12
N TRP A 45 16.26 -2.31 9.91
CA TRP A 45 16.17 -3.75 10.18
C TRP A 45 14.91 -4.12 10.97
N ALA A 46 14.51 -3.30 11.95
CA ALA A 46 13.28 -3.51 12.70
C ALA A 46 12.04 -3.42 11.81
N ALA A 47 11.98 -2.43 10.90
CA ALA A 47 10.91 -2.30 9.91
C ALA A 47 10.84 -3.51 8.98
N LEU A 48 11.99 -3.98 8.47
CA LEU A 48 12.05 -5.19 7.64
C LEU A 48 11.61 -6.42 8.43
N GLY A 49 12.09 -6.61 9.65
CA GLY A 49 11.69 -7.72 10.51
C GLY A 49 10.18 -7.75 10.75
N ALA A 50 9.58 -6.60 11.09
CA ALA A 50 8.14 -6.48 11.26
C ALA A 50 7.37 -6.82 9.97
N ALA A 51 7.83 -6.34 8.81
CA ALA A 51 7.23 -6.66 7.51
C ALA A 51 7.32 -8.16 7.17
N LEU A 52 8.46 -8.80 7.43
CA LEU A 52 8.64 -10.23 7.20
C LEU A 52 7.74 -11.07 8.12
N VAL A 53 7.64 -10.72 9.41
CA VAL A 53 6.74 -11.41 10.33
C VAL A 53 5.26 -11.18 9.95
N HIS A 54 4.90 -9.97 9.51
CA HIS A 54 3.57 -9.69 8.95
C HIS A 54 3.22 -10.65 7.81
N VAL A 55 4.10 -10.78 6.81
CA VAL A 55 3.88 -11.69 5.66
C VAL A 55 3.86 -13.15 6.10
N ALA A 56 4.80 -13.59 6.93
CA ALA A 56 4.86 -14.97 7.40
C ALA A 56 3.60 -15.36 8.19
N LEU A 57 3.09 -14.48 9.04
CA LEU A 57 1.85 -14.72 9.78
C LEU A 57 0.64 -14.79 8.85
N LEU A 58 0.55 -13.94 7.82
CA LEU A 58 -0.53 -14.01 6.84
C LEU A 58 -0.52 -15.35 6.10
N LEU A 59 0.66 -15.82 5.65
CA LEU A 59 0.81 -17.11 4.97
C LEU A 59 0.41 -18.30 5.85
N VAL A 60 0.64 -18.22 7.17
CA VAL A 60 0.27 -19.29 8.12
C VAL A 60 -1.22 -19.24 8.48
N VAL A 61 -1.78 -18.05 8.66
CA VAL A 61 -3.15 -17.87 9.14
C VAL A 61 -4.17 -18.04 8.03
N ASP A 62 -3.77 -17.73 6.79
CA ASP A 62 -4.65 -17.74 5.63
C ASP A 62 -3.92 -18.39 4.45
N HIS A 63 -4.20 -19.67 4.23
CA HIS A 63 -3.59 -20.43 3.14
C HIS A 63 -4.02 -19.89 1.77
N GLY A 64 -5.16 -19.20 1.69
CA GLY A 64 -5.60 -18.51 0.48
C GLY A 64 -4.60 -17.45 0.02
N VAL A 65 -3.78 -16.90 0.92
CA VAL A 65 -2.70 -15.95 0.58
C VAL A 65 -1.67 -16.56 -0.38
N LEU A 66 -1.55 -17.90 -0.46
CA LEU A 66 -0.67 -18.52 -1.46
C LEU A 66 -1.14 -18.29 -2.89
N GLU A 67 -2.45 -18.35 -3.15
CA GLU A 67 -3.02 -17.96 -4.45
C GLU A 67 -2.73 -16.49 -4.77
N HIS A 68 -2.61 -15.68 -3.73
CA HIS A 68 -2.28 -14.26 -3.83
C HIS A 68 -0.79 -13.99 -4.08
N LEU A 69 0.06 -15.01 -4.21
CA LEU A 69 1.44 -14.86 -4.71
C LEU A 69 1.52 -14.91 -6.25
N GLU A 70 0.42 -15.24 -6.92
CA GLU A 70 0.34 -15.33 -8.37
C GLU A 70 0.00 -13.99 -9.05
N ALA A 71 0.10 -13.93 -10.37
CA ALA A 71 -0.33 -12.76 -11.16
C ALA A 71 -1.86 -12.53 -11.14
N THR A 72 -2.61 -13.45 -10.53
CA THR A 72 -4.04 -13.36 -10.23
C THR A 72 -4.33 -12.62 -8.92
N ALA A 73 -3.30 -12.17 -8.19
CA ALA A 73 -3.47 -11.36 -7.00
C ALA A 73 -4.02 -9.96 -7.36
N PRO A 74 -4.89 -9.38 -6.50
CA PRO A 74 -5.23 -7.97 -6.55
C PRO A 74 -4.00 -7.07 -6.61
N ARG A 75 -4.08 -5.98 -7.38
CA ARG A 75 -2.94 -5.07 -7.57
C ARG A 75 -2.42 -4.45 -6.27
N TYR A 76 -3.25 -4.30 -5.25
CA TYR A 76 -2.81 -3.79 -3.95
C TYR A 76 -1.90 -4.76 -3.19
N GLU A 77 -2.03 -6.07 -3.43
CA GLU A 77 -1.18 -7.08 -2.79
C GLU A 77 0.17 -7.14 -3.50
N LEU A 78 0.16 -7.01 -4.83
CA LEU A 78 1.38 -6.80 -5.62
C LEU A 78 2.12 -5.53 -5.19
N ALA A 79 1.40 -4.46 -4.83
CA ALA A 79 2.02 -3.27 -4.24
C ALA A 79 2.67 -3.58 -2.88
N GLY A 80 2.05 -4.43 -2.04
CA GLY A 80 2.65 -4.91 -0.79
C GLY A 80 3.93 -5.73 -1.02
N MET A 81 3.93 -6.63 -2.01
CA MET A 81 5.14 -7.38 -2.40
C MET A 81 6.24 -6.45 -2.90
N LEU A 82 5.90 -5.49 -3.76
CA LEU A 82 6.85 -4.51 -4.28
C LEU A 82 7.41 -3.62 -3.16
N ALA A 83 6.59 -3.26 -2.17
CA ALA A 83 7.04 -2.56 -0.97
C ALA A 83 8.04 -3.39 -0.16
N LEU A 84 7.78 -4.69 0.04
CA LEU A 84 8.71 -5.59 0.72
C LEU A 84 10.04 -5.72 -0.04
N LEU A 85 10.00 -5.87 -1.37
CA LEU A 85 11.19 -5.92 -2.22
C LEU A 85 11.99 -4.61 -2.16
N ALA A 86 11.31 -3.46 -2.21
CA ALA A 86 11.94 -2.16 -2.05
C ALA A 86 12.60 -2.01 -0.67
N LEU A 87 11.93 -2.48 0.39
CA LEU A 87 12.47 -2.46 1.76
C LEU A 87 13.68 -3.38 1.90
N LEU A 88 13.67 -4.57 1.32
CA LEU A 88 14.83 -5.47 1.24
C LEU A 88 16.00 -4.81 0.50
N PHE A 89 15.74 -4.17 -0.64
CA PHE A 89 16.75 -3.45 -1.41
C PHE A 89 17.32 -2.23 -0.67
N LEU A 90 16.54 -1.58 0.19
CA LEU A 90 16.99 -0.45 0.99
C LEU A 90 17.83 -0.89 2.20
N THR A 91 17.56 -2.07 2.76
CA THR A 91 18.14 -2.54 4.03
C THR A 91 19.36 -3.43 3.83
N VAL A 92 19.23 -4.52 3.07
CA VAL A 92 20.30 -5.53 2.92
C VAL A 92 21.57 -4.91 2.30
N PRO A 93 21.48 -4.18 1.17
CA PRO A 93 22.66 -3.63 0.55
C PRO A 93 23.25 -2.38 1.22
N ALA A 94 22.52 -1.77 2.16
CA ALA A 94 23.02 -0.61 2.90
C ALA A 94 24.15 -0.96 3.87
N GLY A 95 24.28 -2.25 4.23
CA GLY A 95 25.38 -2.77 5.05
C GLY A 95 26.75 -2.47 4.42
N THR A 96 27.71 -2.07 5.25
CA THR A 96 29.04 -1.57 4.81
C THR A 96 29.77 -2.53 3.87
N ALA A 97 29.70 -3.84 4.14
CA ALA A 97 30.36 -4.87 3.35
C ALA A 97 29.78 -5.01 1.93
N ILE A 98 28.44 -4.98 1.80
CA ILE A 98 27.75 -5.15 0.51
C ILE A 98 27.80 -3.84 -0.28
N ARG A 99 27.65 -2.71 0.42
CA ARG A 99 27.61 -1.38 -0.18
C ARG A 99 28.88 -1.07 -0.99
N GLY A 100 30.04 -1.41 -0.45
CA GLY A 100 31.32 -1.19 -1.14
C GLY A 100 31.49 -2.02 -2.41
N ARG A 101 30.82 -3.19 -2.50
CA ARG A 101 30.87 -4.08 -3.65
C ARG A 101 29.91 -3.64 -4.76
N LEU A 102 28.69 -3.26 -4.39
CA LEU A 102 27.64 -2.92 -5.36
C LEU A 102 27.75 -1.50 -5.91
N TRP A 103 28.31 -0.55 -5.15
CA TRP A 103 28.39 0.86 -5.56
C TRP A 103 29.81 1.39 -5.51
N SER A 104 30.41 1.54 -6.69
CA SER A 104 31.72 2.19 -6.85
C SER A 104 31.70 3.68 -6.48
N GLN A 105 30.55 4.34 -6.60
CA GLN A 105 30.38 5.77 -6.30
C GLN A 105 29.27 6.00 -5.27
N HIS A 106 29.60 6.71 -4.19
CA HIS A 106 28.65 7.05 -3.14
C HIS A 106 27.42 7.82 -3.63
N ARG A 107 27.57 8.62 -4.70
CA ARG A 107 26.46 9.34 -5.33
C ARG A 107 25.45 8.42 -6.02
N ASN A 108 25.92 7.33 -6.65
CA ASN A 108 25.04 6.35 -7.27
C ASN A 108 24.23 5.61 -6.20
N PHE A 109 24.87 5.22 -5.09
CA PHE A 109 24.20 4.66 -3.93
C PHE A 109 23.10 5.59 -3.40
N GLN A 110 23.43 6.88 -3.19
CA GLN A 110 22.45 7.87 -2.71
C GLN A 110 21.24 8.02 -3.63
N ALA A 111 21.48 8.12 -4.94
CA ALA A 111 20.39 8.22 -5.91
C ALA A 111 19.52 6.97 -5.89
N ALA A 112 20.13 5.77 -5.96
CA ALA A 112 19.40 4.50 -5.92
C ALA A 112 18.59 4.33 -4.62
N HIS A 113 19.19 4.69 -3.47
CA HIS A 113 18.53 4.60 -2.17
C HIS A 113 17.33 5.56 -2.08
N VAL A 114 17.45 6.80 -2.55
CA VAL A 114 16.32 7.75 -2.55
C VAL A 114 15.24 7.34 -3.55
N THR A 115 15.60 6.89 -4.75
CA THR A 115 14.65 6.37 -5.73
C THR A 115 13.88 5.17 -5.16
N ALA A 116 14.57 4.20 -4.55
CA ALA A 116 13.92 3.06 -3.92
C ALA A 116 13.04 3.47 -2.72
N ALA A 117 13.44 4.49 -1.94
CA ALA A 117 12.60 5.03 -0.87
C ALA A 117 11.31 5.69 -1.41
N CYS A 118 11.37 6.37 -2.57
CA CYS A 118 10.17 6.94 -3.21
C CYS A 118 9.21 5.84 -3.68
N VAL A 119 9.76 4.75 -4.25
CA VAL A 119 8.97 3.56 -4.64
C VAL A 119 8.36 2.91 -3.41
N LEU A 120 9.12 2.73 -2.33
CA LEU A 120 8.64 2.18 -1.06
C LEU A 120 7.47 3.00 -0.50
N VAL A 121 7.62 4.33 -0.39
CA VAL A 121 6.56 5.20 0.14
C VAL A 121 5.29 5.10 -0.69
N LEU A 122 5.40 5.13 -2.02
CA LEU A 122 4.25 5.02 -2.92
C LEU A 122 3.55 3.66 -2.78
N THR A 123 4.33 2.57 -2.80
CA THR A 123 3.79 1.21 -2.77
C THR A 123 3.19 0.85 -1.42
N VAL A 124 3.79 1.29 -0.31
CA VAL A 124 3.20 1.22 1.03
C VAL A 124 1.90 2.01 1.09
N ALA A 125 1.88 3.24 0.53
CA ALA A 125 0.68 4.05 0.52
C ALA A 125 -0.45 3.39 -0.25
N ILE A 126 -0.20 2.92 -1.47
CA ILE A 126 -1.15 2.13 -2.25
C ILE A 126 -1.65 0.95 -1.42
N HIS A 127 -0.74 0.09 -0.95
CA HIS A 127 -1.10 -1.12 -0.20
C HIS A 127 -1.99 -0.83 1.02
N VAL A 128 -1.59 0.10 1.88
CA VAL A 128 -2.34 0.44 3.11
C VAL A 128 -3.70 1.06 2.79
N VAL A 129 -3.74 1.96 1.82
CA VAL A 129 -4.96 2.67 1.43
C VAL A 129 -5.97 1.74 0.77
N THR A 130 -5.56 0.94 -0.21
CA THR A 130 -6.52 0.16 -1.03
C THR A 130 -6.96 -1.13 -0.38
N THR A 131 -6.15 -1.67 0.55
CA THR A 131 -6.62 -2.70 1.48
C THR A 131 -7.77 -2.16 2.34
N ASP A 132 -7.83 -0.84 2.52
CA ASP A 132 -8.98 -0.10 3.04
C ASP A 132 -9.43 -0.54 4.43
N ARG A 133 -8.54 -1.17 5.19
CA ARG A 133 -8.91 -1.87 6.40
C ARG A 133 -8.94 -0.96 7.62
N TYR A 134 -7.86 -0.20 7.80
CA TYR A 134 -7.69 0.75 8.90
C TYR A 134 -7.90 2.21 8.45
N VAL A 135 -8.07 2.41 7.14
CA VAL A 135 -8.09 3.73 6.48
C VAL A 135 -9.41 3.91 5.69
N HIS A 136 -10.47 3.21 6.10
CA HIS A 136 -11.77 3.20 5.40
C HIS A 136 -12.48 4.55 5.36
N ARG A 137 -12.27 5.39 6.39
CA ARG A 137 -12.82 6.74 6.37
C ARG A 137 -12.04 7.59 5.39
N ARG A 138 -12.76 8.27 4.48
CA ARG A 138 -12.17 9.24 3.52
C ARG A 138 -11.19 10.21 4.16
N ALA A 139 -11.46 10.67 5.39
CA ALA A 139 -10.55 11.55 6.13
C ALA A 139 -9.19 10.89 6.44
N HIS A 140 -9.17 9.64 6.90
CA HIS A 140 -7.94 8.91 7.19
C HIS A 140 -7.15 8.66 5.91
N TRP A 141 -7.85 8.39 4.81
CA TRP A 141 -7.25 8.19 3.51
C TRP A 141 -6.56 9.45 2.98
N VAL A 142 -7.24 10.60 3.07
CA VAL A 142 -6.67 11.89 2.67
C VAL A 142 -5.46 12.19 3.55
N ALA A 143 -5.58 11.98 4.87
CA ALA A 143 -4.48 12.20 5.80
C ALA A 143 -3.26 11.32 5.47
N TYR A 144 -3.45 10.04 5.16
CA TYR A 144 -2.36 9.13 4.81
C TYR A 144 -1.69 9.49 3.48
N ALA A 145 -2.49 9.86 2.46
CA ALA A 145 -1.97 10.31 1.16
C ALA A 145 -1.17 11.61 1.30
N LEU A 146 -1.68 12.59 2.08
CA LEU A 146 -0.98 13.83 2.37
C LEU A 146 0.32 13.59 3.14
N LEU A 147 0.29 12.74 4.17
CA LEU A 147 1.50 12.37 4.92
C LEU A 147 2.55 11.76 3.99
N SER A 148 2.15 10.82 3.13
CA SER A 148 3.03 10.20 2.13
C SER A 148 3.60 11.23 1.15
N GLY A 149 2.79 12.20 0.72
CA GLY A 149 3.22 13.32 -0.12
C GLY A 149 4.25 14.22 0.57
N ILE A 150 4.05 14.54 1.86
CA ILE A 150 5.02 15.28 2.67
C ILE A 150 6.33 14.52 2.79
N VAL A 151 6.29 13.19 2.99
CA VAL A 151 7.48 12.34 3.03
C VAL A 151 8.24 12.37 1.71
N LEU A 152 7.55 12.21 0.57
CA LEU A 152 8.15 12.28 -0.76
C LEU A 152 8.83 13.62 -1.03
N LEU A 153 8.17 14.73 -0.68
CA LEU A 153 8.76 16.07 -0.76
C LEU A 153 9.95 16.23 0.21
N GLY A 154 9.88 15.60 1.38
CA GLY A 154 10.96 15.53 2.36
C GLY A 154 12.23 14.88 1.81
N LEU A 155 12.09 13.87 0.94
CA LEU A 155 13.22 13.19 0.28
C LEU A 155 13.96 14.09 -0.73
N LEU A 156 13.29 15.10 -1.29
CA LEU A 156 13.92 16.10 -2.17
C LEU A 156 14.69 17.19 -1.41
N ARG A 157 14.46 17.36 -0.11
CA ARG A 157 15.04 18.48 0.66
C ARG A 157 16.57 18.42 0.63
N GLY A 158 17.16 19.44 0.00
CA GLY A 158 18.59 19.52 -0.28
C GLY A 158 19.47 19.53 0.96
N ARG A 159 20.72 19.09 0.80
CA ARG A 159 21.78 19.38 1.78
C ARG A 159 21.87 20.89 1.97
N ALA A 160 22.15 21.32 3.20
CA ALA A 160 22.74 22.62 3.42
C ALA A 160 23.96 22.75 2.51
N ARG A 161 23.87 23.58 1.47
CA ARG A 161 25.05 23.98 0.72
C ARG A 161 25.93 24.76 1.70
N ARG A 162 27.08 24.21 2.08
CA ARG A 162 28.20 25.05 2.52
C ARG A 162 28.49 26.01 1.35
N ALA A 163 28.59 27.29 1.67
CA ALA A 163 28.46 28.44 0.76
C ALA A 163 29.00 28.23 -0.68
N PRO A 164 28.25 28.67 -1.72
CA PRO A 164 28.72 28.58 -3.10
C PRO A 164 29.92 29.53 -3.32
N LEU A 165 31.02 28.97 -3.83
CA LEU A 165 32.04 29.75 -4.53
C LEU A 165 31.42 30.34 -5.80
N ARG A 166 31.66 31.64 -6.05
CA ARG A 166 31.04 32.47 -7.09
C ARG A 166 30.97 31.77 -8.47
N GLY A 167 29.75 31.51 -8.94
CA GLY A 167 29.45 31.07 -10.30
C GLY A 167 27.96 30.79 -10.44
N ARG A 168 27.29 31.32 -11.48
CA ARG A 168 25.84 31.18 -11.73
C ARG A 168 25.43 29.71 -11.76
N PRO A 169 24.75 29.17 -10.73
CA PRO A 169 24.27 27.80 -10.76
C PRO A 169 22.88 27.78 -11.40
N GLY A 170 22.65 26.89 -12.37
CA GLY A 170 21.29 26.51 -12.72
C GLY A 170 20.60 25.91 -11.49
N TRP A 171 19.32 26.24 -11.27
CA TRP A 171 18.54 25.76 -10.11
C TRP A 171 18.55 24.22 -9.96
N ILE A 172 18.71 23.47 -11.05
CA ILE A 172 18.78 22.00 -11.07
C ILE A 172 20.15 21.47 -10.63
N ASP A 173 21.24 22.17 -10.97
CA ASP A 173 22.59 21.83 -10.50
C ASP A 173 22.75 22.09 -8.99
N GLY A 174 21.76 22.79 -8.42
CA GLY A 174 21.43 22.97 -7.00
C GLY A 174 21.42 21.71 -6.14
N LEU A 175 20.88 20.62 -6.71
CA LEU A 175 20.40 19.46 -5.98
C LEU A 175 21.52 18.49 -5.57
N ALA A 176 21.27 17.74 -4.49
CA ALA A 176 22.29 16.92 -3.81
C ALA A 176 22.83 15.73 -4.65
N PHE A 177 22.19 15.42 -5.78
CA PHE A 177 22.40 14.17 -6.53
C PHE A 177 23.18 14.36 -7.85
N GLY A 178 23.61 15.58 -8.18
CA GLY A 178 24.35 15.87 -9.42
C GLY A 178 23.56 15.47 -10.66
N ARG A 179 24.15 14.66 -11.57
CA ARG A 179 23.50 14.16 -12.80
C ARG A 179 22.19 13.39 -12.55
N HIS A 180 22.04 12.79 -11.37
CA HIS A 180 20.86 11.99 -11.02
C HIS A 180 19.69 12.81 -10.50
N SER A 181 19.87 14.12 -10.31
CA SER A 181 18.84 14.99 -9.72
C SER A 181 17.56 15.04 -10.55
N ARG A 182 17.68 14.98 -11.89
CA ARG A 182 16.53 14.94 -12.80
C ARG A 182 15.73 13.65 -12.64
N LEU A 183 16.41 12.51 -12.54
CA LEU A 183 15.78 11.20 -12.32
C LEU A 183 15.03 11.18 -10.98
N VAL A 184 15.69 11.59 -9.90
CA VAL A 184 15.07 11.61 -8.56
C VAL A 184 13.84 12.54 -8.54
N LEU A 185 13.95 13.74 -9.14
CA LEU A 185 12.83 14.65 -9.25
C LEU A 185 11.67 14.05 -10.07
N ALA A 186 11.97 13.43 -11.22
CA ALA A 186 10.97 12.79 -12.06
C ALA A 186 10.23 11.67 -11.30
N VAL A 187 10.96 10.84 -10.56
CA VAL A 187 10.37 9.78 -9.71
C VAL A 187 9.48 10.38 -8.63
N VAL A 188 9.92 11.42 -7.93
CA VAL A 188 9.09 12.06 -6.88
C VAL A 188 7.81 12.66 -7.47
N LEU A 189 7.92 13.38 -8.59
CA LEU A 189 6.75 13.96 -9.25
C LEU A 189 5.78 12.88 -9.76
N ALA A 190 6.30 11.80 -10.33
CA ALA A 190 5.49 10.65 -10.74
C ALA A 190 4.78 10.00 -9.54
N SER A 191 5.48 9.81 -8.42
CA SER A 191 4.89 9.28 -7.19
C SER A 191 3.81 10.20 -6.61
N LEU A 192 4.02 11.52 -6.63
CA LEU A 192 3.00 12.49 -6.20
C LEU A 192 1.77 12.45 -7.10
N GLY A 193 1.97 12.39 -8.42
CA GLY A 193 0.86 12.22 -9.38
C GLY A 193 0.08 10.94 -9.14
N ALA A 194 0.77 9.83 -8.85
CA ALA A 194 0.15 8.56 -8.51
C ALA A 194 -0.65 8.62 -7.19
N LEU A 195 -0.15 9.32 -6.16
CA LEU A 195 -0.90 9.56 -4.92
C LEU A 195 -2.17 10.37 -5.16
N VAL A 196 -2.11 11.43 -5.98
CA VAL A 196 -3.30 12.20 -6.36
C VAL A 196 -4.29 11.35 -7.15
N ALA A 197 -3.82 10.49 -8.05
CA ALA A 197 -4.69 9.56 -8.78
C ALA A 197 -5.35 8.53 -7.85
N LEU A 198 -4.62 8.07 -6.82
CA LEU A 198 -5.15 7.23 -5.75
C LEU A 198 -6.26 7.95 -4.99
N MET A 199 -6.28 9.30 -5.00
CA MET A 199 -7.34 10.09 -4.40
C MET A 199 -8.71 10.02 -5.13
N ARG A 200 -8.90 9.09 -6.07
CA ARG A 200 -10.17 8.87 -6.78
C ARG A 200 -10.72 7.50 -6.40
N ALA A 201 -12.00 7.44 -6.02
CA ALA A 201 -12.65 6.20 -5.57
C ALA A 201 -12.61 5.07 -6.63
N ASP A 202 -12.75 5.42 -7.92
CA ASP A 202 -12.62 4.43 -9.00
C ASP A 202 -11.23 3.80 -9.04
N THR A 203 -10.17 4.57 -8.71
CA THR A 203 -8.80 4.05 -8.68
C THR A 203 -8.61 3.05 -7.55
N THR A 204 -9.14 3.33 -6.36
CA THR A 204 -8.99 2.40 -5.21
C THR A 204 -9.70 1.08 -5.48
N LEU A 205 -10.88 1.12 -6.11
CA LEU A 205 -11.60 -0.08 -6.49
C LEU A 205 -10.88 -0.85 -7.60
N ALA A 206 -10.35 -0.15 -8.60
CA ALA A 206 -9.53 -0.75 -9.67
C ALA A 206 -8.23 -1.39 -9.17
N MET A 207 -7.71 -0.99 -8.01
CA MET A 207 -6.55 -1.64 -7.38
C MET A 207 -6.90 -2.94 -6.65
N ARG A 208 -8.18 -3.19 -6.39
CA ARG A 208 -8.68 -4.48 -5.87
C ARG A 208 -8.91 -5.51 -6.98
N GLU A 209 -8.88 -5.09 -8.25
CA GLU A 209 -8.90 -6.00 -9.38
C GLU A 209 -7.53 -6.67 -9.58
N PRO A 210 -7.49 -7.96 -9.94
CA PRO A 210 -6.27 -8.60 -10.37
C PRO A 210 -5.91 -8.25 -11.82
N PHE A 211 -4.66 -8.50 -12.22
CA PHE A 211 -4.27 -8.36 -13.64
C PHE A 211 -4.80 -9.51 -14.48
N LEU A 212 -4.75 -10.73 -13.94
CA LEU A 212 -5.30 -11.93 -14.54
C LEU A 212 -6.54 -12.36 -13.77
N ARG A 213 -7.63 -12.66 -14.47
CA ARG A 213 -8.84 -13.19 -13.83
C ARG A 213 -8.55 -14.58 -13.28
N ARG A 214 -8.98 -14.86 -12.04
CA ARG A 214 -8.98 -16.22 -11.50
C ARG A 214 -9.94 -17.11 -12.28
N SER A 215 -9.49 -18.32 -12.59
CA SER A 215 -10.32 -19.37 -13.18
C SER A 215 -11.32 -19.92 -12.16
N GLU A 216 -10.85 -20.18 -10.94
CA GLU A 216 -11.65 -20.77 -9.87
C GLU A 216 -12.47 -19.72 -9.10
N ARG A 217 -13.57 -20.17 -8.50
CA ARG A 217 -14.40 -19.36 -7.61
C ARG A 217 -13.94 -19.67 -6.20
N LEU A 218 -13.46 -18.65 -5.48
CA LEU A 218 -13.39 -18.75 -4.03
C LEU A 218 -14.81 -18.93 -3.51
N TYR A 219 -15.04 -20.05 -2.84
CA TYR A 219 -16.33 -20.33 -2.22
C TYR A 219 -16.61 -19.28 -1.14
N VAL A 220 -17.84 -18.80 -1.10
CA VAL A 220 -18.34 -17.88 -0.05
C VAL A 220 -19.57 -18.52 0.55
N ASN A 221 -19.55 -18.73 1.86
CA ASN A 221 -20.75 -19.14 2.57
C ASN A 221 -21.62 -17.90 2.81
N PHE A 222 -22.81 -17.86 2.21
CA PHE A 222 -23.77 -16.77 2.37
C PHE A 222 -25.08 -17.25 3.04
N PRO A 223 -25.10 -17.34 4.38
CA PRO A 223 -26.27 -17.78 5.14
C PRO A 223 -27.34 -16.68 5.15
N HIS A 224 -28.42 -16.87 4.39
CA HIS A 224 -29.51 -15.89 4.27
C HIS A 224 -30.24 -15.64 5.59
N ASP A 225 -30.32 -16.64 6.47
CA ASP A 225 -30.88 -16.52 7.82
C ASP A 225 -30.17 -15.46 8.66
N LYS A 226 -28.85 -15.31 8.48
CA LYS A 226 -28.04 -14.29 9.16
C LYS A 226 -28.14 -12.89 8.54
N HIS A 227 -28.79 -12.75 7.38
CA HIS A 227 -28.94 -11.49 6.66
C HIS A 227 -30.39 -11.01 6.56
N ARG A 228 -31.33 -11.67 7.27
CA ARG A 228 -32.78 -11.33 7.23
C ARG A 228 -33.12 -9.91 7.67
N ALA A 229 -32.26 -9.28 8.49
CA ALA A 229 -32.41 -7.90 8.93
C ALA A 229 -31.98 -6.89 7.86
N VAL A 230 -31.37 -7.33 6.76
CA VAL A 230 -30.98 -6.49 5.61
C VAL A 230 -32.09 -6.56 4.57
N ASN A 231 -32.50 -5.41 4.02
CA ASN A 231 -33.52 -5.37 2.98
C ASN A 231 -33.06 -6.15 1.74
N CYS A 232 -33.88 -7.11 1.27
CA CYS A 232 -33.57 -8.00 0.16
C CYS A 232 -33.09 -7.27 -1.09
N VAL A 233 -33.66 -6.11 -1.42
CA VAL A 233 -33.30 -5.37 -2.65
C VAL A 233 -31.95 -4.65 -2.57
N LEU A 234 -31.32 -4.57 -1.39
CA LEU A 234 -29.95 -4.07 -1.27
C LEU A 234 -28.95 -5.06 -1.89
N CYS A 235 -29.20 -6.37 -1.73
CA CYS A 235 -28.39 -7.43 -2.34
C CYS A 235 -28.96 -7.82 -3.71
N HIS A 236 -30.27 -8.05 -3.78
CA HIS A 236 -31.02 -8.34 -5.01
C HIS A 236 -31.47 -7.05 -5.70
N HIS A 237 -30.53 -6.16 -6.01
CA HIS A 237 -30.83 -4.90 -6.70
C HIS A 237 -31.40 -5.15 -8.11
N ASN A 238 -31.12 -6.33 -8.68
CA ASN A 238 -31.68 -6.83 -9.93
C ASN A 238 -33.22 -6.85 -9.95
N PHE A 239 -33.87 -6.97 -8.79
CA PHE A 239 -35.34 -6.89 -8.68
C PHE A 239 -35.86 -5.46 -8.84
N ALA A 240 -35.08 -4.45 -8.44
CA ALA A 240 -35.46 -3.05 -8.54
C ALA A 240 -35.16 -2.47 -9.93
N ASP A 241 -33.97 -2.77 -10.47
CA ASP A 241 -33.50 -2.23 -11.74
C ASP A 241 -33.87 -3.09 -12.97
N ARG A 242 -34.50 -4.25 -12.74
CA ARG A 242 -34.95 -5.20 -13.77
C ARG A 242 -33.81 -5.78 -14.63
N THR A 243 -32.58 -5.80 -14.12
CA THR A 243 -31.39 -6.21 -14.89
C THR A 243 -31.14 -7.72 -14.99
N GLY A 244 -31.90 -8.59 -14.32
CA GLY A 244 -31.87 -10.02 -14.65
C GLY A 244 -32.25 -11.01 -13.55
N ALA A 245 -32.51 -12.24 -13.99
CA ALA A 245 -32.91 -13.42 -13.19
C ALA A 245 -31.72 -14.35 -12.83
N ASP A 246 -30.50 -13.95 -13.16
CA ASP A 246 -29.27 -14.74 -12.94
C ASP A 246 -28.67 -14.53 -11.55
N SER A 247 -27.78 -15.46 -11.15
CA SER A 247 -26.98 -15.29 -9.94
C SER A 247 -26.07 -14.07 -10.01
N CYS A 248 -25.82 -13.45 -8.86
CA CYS A 248 -24.99 -12.25 -8.74
C CYS A 248 -23.59 -12.48 -9.36
N VAL A 249 -22.99 -13.65 -9.12
CA VAL A 249 -21.67 -14.01 -9.67
C VAL A 249 -21.69 -14.15 -11.19
N SER A 250 -22.75 -14.73 -11.77
CA SER A 250 -22.89 -14.85 -13.23
C SER A 250 -22.94 -13.47 -13.89
N CYS A 251 -23.80 -12.59 -13.37
CA CYS A 251 -23.91 -11.23 -13.87
C CYS A 251 -22.59 -10.46 -13.70
N HIS A 252 -22.01 -10.45 -12.50
CA HIS A 252 -20.79 -9.68 -12.20
C HIS A 252 -19.48 -10.27 -12.78
N ARG A 253 -19.50 -11.50 -13.33
CA ARG A 253 -18.37 -12.06 -14.10
C ARG A 253 -18.54 -11.91 -15.62
N SER A 254 -19.70 -11.44 -16.07
CA SER A 254 -19.98 -11.26 -17.50
C SER A 254 -19.06 -10.20 -18.14
N ALA A 255 -19.05 -10.16 -19.47
CA ALA A 255 -18.29 -9.16 -20.26
C ALA A 255 -19.09 -7.87 -20.50
N ARG A 256 -20.12 -7.60 -19.68
CA ARG A 256 -20.98 -6.43 -19.81
C ARG A 256 -20.19 -5.13 -19.63
N ALA A 257 -20.38 -4.18 -20.55
CA ALA A 257 -19.64 -2.91 -20.55
C ALA A 257 -20.08 -1.94 -19.45
N ASP A 258 -21.30 -2.09 -18.91
CA ASP A 258 -21.80 -1.28 -17.79
C ASP A 258 -21.22 -1.71 -16.43
N LEU A 259 -20.60 -2.89 -16.35
CA LEU A 259 -19.88 -3.34 -15.17
C LEU A 259 -18.46 -2.79 -15.19
N ARG A 260 -18.22 -1.75 -14.38
CA ARG A 260 -16.91 -1.09 -14.28
C ARG A 260 -15.85 -1.90 -13.54
N VAL A 261 -16.29 -2.85 -12.72
CA VAL A 261 -15.44 -3.67 -11.85
C VAL A 261 -15.93 -5.10 -11.82
N GLY A 262 -14.99 -6.03 -11.66
CA GLY A 262 -15.23 -7.44 -11.53
C GLY A 262 -15.90 -7.82 -10.22
N VAL A 263 -16.38 -9.06 -10.18
CA VAL A 263 -17.11 -9.61 -9.03
C VAL A 263 -16.30 -9.55 -7.73
N GLU A 264 -14.99 -9.81 -7.76
CA GLU A 264 -14.18 -9.87 -6.53
C GLU A 264 -14.05 -8.51 -5.87
N ALA A 265 -13.61 -7.48 -6.61
CA ALA A 265 -13.50 -6.14 -6.06
C ALA A 265 -14.87 -5.60 -5.62
N ARG A 266 -15.92 -5.87 -6.39
CA ARG A 266 -17.27 -5.38 -6.09
C ARG A 266 -17.83 -5.97 -4.80
N PHE A 267 -17.64 -7.27 -4.58
CA PHE A 267 -18.16 -7.95 -3.38
C PHE A 267 -17.30 -7.65 -2.17
N HIS A 268 -15.97 -7.52 -2.32
CA HIS A 268 -15.13 -7.03 -1.25
C HIS A 268 -15.42 -5.58 -0.88
N ASP A 269 -15.83 -4.73 -1.82
CA ASP A 269 -16.31 -3.38 -1.51
C ASP A 269 -17.65 -3.45 -0.76
N PHE A 270 -18.67 -4.07 -1.36
CA PHE A 270 -20.02 -4.09 -0.82
C PHE A 270 -20.17 -4.85 0.51
N CYS A 271 -19.69 -6.09 0.56
CA CYS A 271 -19.84 -6.93 1.75
C CYS A 271 -18.94 -6.43 2.89
N LEU A 272 -17.66 -6.13 2.62
CA LEU A 272 -16.74 -5.73 3.67
C LEU A 272 -17.14 -4.39 4.30
N ASP A 273 -17.61 -3.43 3.50
CA ASP A 273 -18.05 -2.13 4.03
C ASP A 273 -19.23 -2.28 5.00
N CYS A 274 -20.23 -3.08 4.63
CA CYS A 274 -21.36 -3.38 5.52
C CYS A 274 -20.92 -4.10 6.79
N HIS A 275 -20.00 -5.07 6.67
CA HIS A 275 -19.49 -5.80 7.83
C HIS A 275 -18.56 -4.97 8.71
N ARG A 276 -17.87 -3.95 8.17
CA ARG A 276 -16.93 -3.10 8.92
C ARG A 276 -17.66 -2.02 9.70
N ASP A 277 -18.62 -1.37 9.06
CA ASP A 277 -19.40 -0.27 9.63
C ASP A 277 -20.91 -0.64 9.59
N PRO A 278 -21.33 -1.67 10.34
CA PRO A 278 -22.72 -2.08 10.34
C PRO A 278 -23.62 -0.93 10.79
N PRO A 279 -24.77 -0.70 10.13
CA PRO A 279 -25.79 0.20 10.65
C PRO A 279 -26.13 -0.09 12.11
N ALA A 280 -26.42 0.95 12.89
CA ALA A 280 -26.66 0.83 14.33
C ALA A 280 -27.80 -0.14 14.72
N TYR A 281 -28.70 -0.47 13.79
CA TYR A 281 -29.77 -1.45 14.02
C TYR A 281 -29.32 -2.91 13.84
N LEU A 282 -28.15 -3.16 13.25
CA LEU A 282 -27.54 -4.48 13.06
C LEU A 282 -26.54 -4.80 14.18
N ASN A 283 -27.03 -4.82 15.43
CA ASN A 283 -26.22 -5.14 16.60
C ASN A 283 -25.71 -6.59 16.54
N GLY A 284 -24.42 -6.79 16.82
CA GLY A 284 -23.80 -8.13 16.90
C GLY A 284 -23.24 -8.68 15.57
N HIS A 285 -23.23 -7.89 14.51
CA HIS A 285 -22.63 -8.27 13.23
C HIS A 285 -21.31 -7.51 13.00
N GLY A 286 -20.24 -8.22 12.64
CA GLY A 286 -18.93 -7.62 12.35
C GLY A 286 -18.16 -7.09 13.58
N PRO A 287 -16.97 -6.49 13.38
CA PRO A 287 -16.23 -6.42 12.12
C PRO A 287 -15.65 -7.79 11.73
N VAL A 288 -15.76 -8.15 10.45
CA VAL A 288 -15.06 -9.33 9.93
C VAL A 288 -13.60 -8.98 9.71
N THR A 289 -12.71 -9.87 10.17
CA THR A 289 -11.29 -9.55 10.15
C THR A 289 -10.39 -10.36 9.26
N GLY A 290 -10.68 -11.64 9.04
CA GLY A 290 -9.96 -12.45 8.06
C GLY A 290 -10.80 -12.77 6.82
N CYS A 291 -10.13 -13.16 5.74
CA CYS A 291 -10.77 -13.66 4.52
C CYS A 291 -11.57 -14.94 4.82
N ASN A 292 -11.03 -15.82 5.68
CA ASN A 292 -11.64 -17.10 6.08
C ASN A 292 -12.99 -16.98 6.80
N THR A 293 -13.35 -15.78 7.27
CA THR A 293 -14.69 -15.56 7.87
C THR A 293 -15.79 -15.65 6.81
N CYS A 294 -15.49 -15.23 5.58
CA CYS A 294 -16.41 -15.32 4.44
C CYS A 294 -16.07 -16.53 3.55
N HIS A 295 -14.77 -16.82 3.40
CA HIS A 295 -14.22 -17.90 2.58
C HIS A 295 -13.88 -19.14 3.43
N ALA A 296 -14.89 -19.72 4.07
CA ALA A 296 -14.73 -21.02 4.74
C ALA A 296 -14.82 -22.14 3.70
N ALA A 297 -14.04 -23.21 3.86
CA ALA A 297 -14.26 -24.44 3.09
C ALA A 297 -15.72 -24.93 3.29
N PRO A 298 -16.37 -25.48 2.26
CA PRO A 298 -17.75 -25.92 2.31
C PRO A 298 -18.00 -27.03 3.35
#